data_AF-A0AAD9KC81-F1
#
_entry.id   AF-A0AAD9KC81-F1
#
_cell.length_a   1.000
_cell.length_b   1.000
_cell.length_c   1.000
_cell.angle_alpha   90.00
_cell.angle_beta   90.00
_cell.angle_gamma   90.00
#
_symmetry.space_group_name_H-M   'P 1'
#
loop_
_entity.id
_entity.type
_entity.pdbx_description
1 polymer ?
#
loop_
_entity_poly.entity_id
_entity_poly.type
_entity_poly.pdbx_seq_one_letter_code
_entity_poly.pdbx_strand_id
1 'polypeptide(L)'
;MFLKPFRIKSQTAIKGSDRKKLRTQVGQQFSVECYLMDLVPNKEDITVIKLNTHSGSDVVVYSIHGNPAFFELDMVLYPTVYTLWKFPGLLTVFTTWPPVFKKLTSGADLMLPGLIVKGEVRPNFMGGFQKGTPCSVKLLGNK
;
A
#
# COMPACT_ATOMS: atom_id res chain seq x y z
N MET A 1 8.65 2.83 8.20
CA MET A 1 9.33 2.93 6.88
C MET A 1 9.68 4.37 6.49
N PHE A 2 8.70 5.26 6.27
CA PHE A 2 8.95 6.63 5.77
C PHE A 2 8.89 7.74 6.83
N LEU A 3 9.10 7.43 8.12
CA LEU A 3 9.03 8.42 9.19
C LEU A 3 10.19 9.44 9.15
N LYS A 4 11.36 8.99 8.66
CA LYS A 4 12.56 9.81 8.52
C LYS A 4 12.82 10.12 7.04
N PRO A 5 13.53 11.21 6.73
CA PRO A 5 13.96 11.51 5.37
C PRO A 5 14.70 10.32 4.74
N PHE A 6 14.45 10.09 3.46
CA PHE A 6 15.05 9.02 2.67
C PHE A 6 15.83 9.61 1.49
N ARG A 7 16.71 8.81 0.89
CA ARG A 7 17.55 9.24 -0.25
C ARG A 7 17.10 8.57 -1.53
N ILE A 8 16.89 9.37 -2.58
CA ILE A 8 16.63 8.85 -3.93
C ILE A 8 17.97 8.40 -4.54
N LYS A 9 18.03 7.15 -5.00
CA LYS A 9 19.19 6.58 -5.72
C LYS A 9 19.11 6.88 -7.22
N SER A 10 17.93 6.66 -7.83
CA SER A 10 17.74 6.85 -9.27
C SER A 10 16.27 7.07 -9.61
N GLN A 11 16.01 7.77 -10.71
CA GLN A 11 14.69 7.97 -11.27
C GLN A 11 14.73 7.72 -12.78
N THR A 12 13.92 6.79 -13.27
CA THR A 12 13.95 6.35 -14.68
C THR A 12 12.55 6.08 -15.20
N ALA A 13 12.30 6.31 -16.49
CA ALA A 13 11.06 5.86 -17.13
C ALA A 13 10.95 4.32 -17.10
N ILE A 14 9.73 3.80 -16.91
CA ILE A 14 9.50 2.36 -16.91
C ILE A 14 9.73 1.78 -18.31
N LYS A 15 10.38 0.62 -18.39
CA LYS A 15 10.47 -0.13 -19.65
C LYS A 15 9.16 -0.87 -19.93
N GLY A 16 8.87 -1.15 -21.20
CA GLY A 16 7.64 -1.85 -21.59
C GLY A 16 7.49 -3.24 -20.95
N SER A 17 8.60 -3.98 -20.75
CA SER A 17 8.61 -5.27 -20.04
C SER A 17 8.21 -5.12 -18.58
N ASP A 18 8.75 -4.10 -17.90
CA ASP A 18 8.53 -3.89 -16.47
C ASP A 18 7.13 -3.33 -16.21
N ARG A 19 6.58 -2.56 -17.14
CA ARG A 19 5.16 -2.15 -17.12
C ARG A 19 4.24 -3.36 -17.15
N LYS A 20 4.51 -4.34 -18.01
CA LYS A 20 3.73 -5.58 -18.08
C LYS A 20 3.82 -6.36 -16.76
N LYS A 21 5.02 -6.48 -16.19
CA LYS A 21 5.22 -7.13 -14.87
C LYS A 21 4.45 -6.44 -13.76
N LEU A 22 4.53 -5.11 -13.67
CA LEU A 22 3.78 -4.31 -12.69
C LEU A 22 2.27 -4.55 -12.82
N ARG A 23 1.73 -4.55 -14.04
CA ARG A 23 0.31 -4.83 -14.28
C ARG A 23 -0.11 -6.21 -13.82
N THR A 24 0.68 -7.24 -14.15
CA THR A 24 0.42 -8.61 -13.70
C THR A 24 0.44 -8.71 -12.18
N GLN A 25 1.42 -8.08 -11.53
CA GLN A 25 1.55 -8.07 -10.07
C GLN A 25 0.38 -7.35 -9.39
N VAL A 26 -0.01 -6.17 -9.90
CA VAL A 26 -1.17 -5.41 -9.39
C VAL A 26 -2.47 -6.21 -9.56
N GLY A 27 -2.69 -6.81 -10.73
CA GLY A 27 -3.87 -7.64 -11.01
C GLY A 27 -3.97 -8.83 -10.04
N GLN A 28 -2.87 -9.57 -9.90
CA GLN A 28 -2.82 -10.76 -9.02
C GLN A 28 -2.93 -10.41 -7.54
N GLN A 29 -2.17 -9.43 -7.05
CA GLN A 29 -2.06 -9.17 -5.61
C GLN A 29 -3.30 -8.49 -5.05
N PHE A 30 -3.98 -7.66 -5.84
CA PHE A 30 -5.18 -6.93 -5.39
C PHE A 30 -6.48 -7.47 -5.98
N SER A 31 -6.43 -8.46 -6.89
CA SER A 31 -7.59 -9.04 -7.58
C SER A 31 -8.45 -8.00 -8.31
N VAL A 32 -7.79 -7.14 -9.11
CA VAL A 32 -8.38 -5.92 -9.70
C VAL A 32 -8.41 -5.88 -11.23
N GLU A 33 -8.52 -7.02 -11.91
CA GLU A 33 -8.54 -7.08 -13.37
C GLU A 33 -9.48 -6.05 -14.04
N CYS A 34 -10.64 -5.77 -13.44
CA CYS A 34 -11.67 -4.89 -14.04
C CYS A 34 -11.32 -3.39 -14.04
N TYR A 35 -10.48 -2.90 -13.13
CA TYR A 35 -10.05 -1.48 -13.08
C TYR A 35 -8.53 -1.31 -13.12
N LEU A 36 -7.81 -2.35 -13.59
CA LEU A 36 -6.36 -2.32 -13.75
C LEU A 36 -5.87 -1.20 -14.69
N MET A 37 -6.69 -0.82 -15.68
CA MET A 37 -6.36 0.29 -16.57
C MET A 37 -6.40 1.65 -15.88
N ASP A 38 -7.20 1.81 -14.84
CA ASP A 38 -7.29 3.04 -14.06
C ASP A 38 -6.12 3.15 -13.05
N LEU A 39 -5.62 2.01 -12.58
CA LEU A 39 -4.49 1.94 -11.66
C LEU A 39 -3.14 2.00 -12.37
N VAL A 40 -2.98 1.31 -13.51
CA VAL A 40 -1.73 1.23 -14.27
C VAL A 40 -2.01 1.41 -15.76
N PRO A 41 -2.12 2.65 -16.24
CA PRO A 41 -2.53 2.95 -17.61
C PRO A 41 -1.51 2.49 -18.66
N ASN A 42 -1.97 2.25 -19.89
CA ASN A 42 -1.13 1.68 -20.97
C ASN A 42 -0.23 2.72 -21.65
N LYS A 43 -0.70 3.96 -21.77
CA LYS A 43 -0.05 5.00 -22.59
C LYS A 43 0.64 6.07 -21.76
N GLU A 44 0.36 6.14 -20.47
CA GLU A 44 0.86 7.20 -19.61
C GLU A 44 2.29 6.97 -19.15
N ASP A 45 2.98 8.05 -18.83
CA ASP A 45 4.34 8.00 -18.30
C ASP A 45 4.34 7.48 -16.87
N ILE A 46 5.00 6.34 -16.69
CA ILE A 46 5.27 5.76 -15.38
C ILE A 46 6.76 5.89 -15.13
N THR A 47 7.10 6.48 -14.00
CA THR A 47 8.47 6.62 -13.52
C THR A 47 8.74 5.65 -12.39
N VAL A 48 9.86 4.95 -12.48
CA VAL A 48 10.39 4.07 -11.44
C VAL A 48 11.44 4.84 -10.65
N ILE A 49 11.20 5.05 -9.37
CA ILE A 49 12.09 5.74 -8.45
C ILE A 49 12.67 4.70 -7.49
N LYS A 50 13.99 4.50 -7.51
CA LYS A 50 14.68 3.67 -6.52
C LYS A 50 15.17 4.55 -5.39
N LEU A 51 14.85 4.20 -4.16
CA LEU A 51 15.25 4.97 -2.98
C LEU A 51 15.78 4.03 -1.89
N ASN A 52 16.52 4.62 -0.96
CA ASN A 52 16.97 3.97 0.26
C ASN A 52 16.35 4.69 1.46
N THR A 53 15.69 3.93 2.33
CA THR A 53 15.14 4.47 3.58
C THR A 53 16.25 4.70 4.59
N HIS A 54 15.99 5.51 5.62
CA HIS A 54 16.93 5.67 6.74
C HIS A 54 17.24 4.32 7.44
N SER A 55 16.36 3.32 7.37
CA SER A 55 16.60 1.98 7.93
C SER A 55 17.52 1.12 7.06
N GLY A 56 18.00 1.64 5.93
CA GLY A 56 18.86 0.91 4.99
C GLY A 56 18.08 0.03 3.99
N SER A 57 16.76 0.09 3.98
CA SER A 57 15.91 -0.71 3.10
C SER A 57 15.84 -0.09 1.69
N ASP A 58 16.00 -0.93 0.67
CA ASP A 58 15.81 -0.51 -0.72
C ASP A 58 14.35 -0.63 -1.11
N VAL A 59 13.79 0.45 -1.64
CA VAL A 59 12.38 0.55 -2.03
C VAL A 59 12.30 1.03 -3.46
N VAL A 60 11.40 0.43 -4.22
CA VAL A 60 11.07 0.86 -5.58
C VAL A 60 9.71 1.52 -5.55
N VAL A 61 9.61 2.78 -5.95
CA VAL A 61 8.35 3.52 -6.04
C VAL A 61 7.95 3.68 -7.50
N TYR A 62 6.70 3.34 -7.80
CA TYR A 62 6.07 3.54 -9.10
C TYR A 62 5.23 4.80 -9.07
N SER A 63 5.65 5.80 -9.82
CA SER A 63 4.97 7.08 -9.96
C SER A 63 4.25 7.15 -11.30
N ILE A 64 2.94 7.38 -11.27
CA ILE A 64 2.06 7.45 -12.44
C ILE A 64 1.62 8.90 -12.57
N HIS A 65 1.91 9.54 -13.71
CA HIS A 65 1.65 10.97 -13.89
C HIS A 65 2.27 11.87 -12.82
N GLY A 66 3.50 11.55 -12.40
CA GLY A 66 4.20 12.30 -11.34
C GLY A 66 3.64 12.08 -9.92
N ASN A 67 2.59 11.25 -9.76
CA ASN A 67 2.03 10.90 -8.45
C ASN A 67 2.51 9.51 -8.02
N PRO A 68 3.10 9.35 -6.82
CA PRO A 68 3.49 8.03 -6.31
C PRO A 68 2.24 7.17 -6.06
N ALA A 69 2.12 6.09 -6.84
CA ALA A 69 0.95 5.22 -6.82
C ALA A 69 1.20 3.94 -6.00
N PHE A 70 2.35 3.31 -6.23
CA PHE A 70 2.73 2.07 -5.54
C PHE A 70 4.18 2.12 -5.09
N PHE A 71 4.53 1.31 -4.11
CA PHE A 71 5.92 1.03 -3.77
C PHE A 71 6.11 -0.45 -3.47
N GLU A 72 7.28 -0.98 -3.80
CA GLU A 72 7.66 -2.36 -3.54
C GLU A 72 8.74 -2.38 -2.45
N LEU A 73 8.52 -3.21 -1.44
CA LEU A 73 9.45 -3.51 -0.37
C LEU A 73 9.43 -5.02 -0.14
N ASP A 74 10.60 -5.65 -0.07
CA ASP A 74 10.73 -7.10 0.18
C ASP A 74 9.86 -7.96 -0.74
N MET A 75 9.81 -7.60 -2.03
CA MET A 75 9.00 -8.23 -3.09
C MET A 75 7.47 -8.12 -2.93
N VAL A 76 7.00 -7.34 -1.97
CA VAL A 76 5.58 -7.08 -1.75
C VAL A 76 5.24 -5.69 -2.27
N LEU A 77 4.21 -5.61 -3.13
CA LEU A 77 3.72 -4.34 -3.66
C LEU A 77 2.70 -3.73 -2.70
N TYR A 78 2.86 -2.46 -2.39
CA TYR A 78 1.96 -1.70 -1.53
C TYR A 78 1.41 -0.49 -2.28
N PRO A 79 0.10 -0.25 -2.26
CA PRO A 79 -0.44 1.03 -2.71
C PRO A 79 -0.07 2.14 -1.72
N THR A 80 0.14 3.36 -2.23
CA THR A 80 0.26 4.53 -1.36
C THR A 80 -1.08 4.85 -0.69
N VAL A 81 -1.04 5.60 0.41
CA VAL A 81 -2.27 6.10 1.06
C VAL A 81 -3.12 6.93 0.08
N TYR A 82 -2.47 7.65 -0.85
CA TYR A 82 -3.17 8.40 -1.89
C TYR A 82 -3.89 7.49 -2.89
N THR A 83 -3.27 6.39 -3.30
CA THR A 83 -3.93 5.37 -4.14
C THR A 83 -5.09 4.71 -3.41
N LEU A 84 -4.93 4.35 -2.14
CA LEU A 84 -6.00 3.79 -1.32
C LEU A 84 -7.17 4.76 -1.11
N TRP A 85 -6.90 6.06 -1.05
CA TRP A 85 -7.96 7.06 -0.95
C TRP A 85 -8.82 7.13 -2.22
N LYS A 86 -8.21 6.95 -3.41
CA LYS A 86 -8.95 6.84 -4.68
C LYS A 86 -9.64 5.49 -4.85
N PHE A 87 -8.99 4.41 -4.41
CA PHE A 87 -9.42 3.03 -4.58
C PHE A 87 -9.45 2.29 -3.23
N PRO A 88 -10.41 2.59 -2.35
CA PRO A 88 -10.45 2.04 -0.98
C PRO A 88 -10.68 0.52 -0.92
N GLY A 89 -11.12 -0.09 -2.03
CA GLY A 89 -11.37 -1.53 -2.14
C GLY A 89 -10.14 -2.38 -2.48
N LEU A 90 -8.94 -1.78 -2.63
CA LEU A 90 -7.73 -2.51 -3.03
C LEU A 90 -7.22 -3.51 -1.99
N LEU A 91 -7.46 -3.24 -0.71
CA LEU A 91 -6.93 -4.03 0.41
C LEU A 91 -8.03 -4.31 1.41
N THR A 92 -7.87 -5.41 2.16
CA THR A 92 -8.68 -5.65 3.36
C THR A 92 -8.53 -4.49 4.33
N VAL A 93 -9.66 -3.96 4.81
CA VAL A 93 -9.70 -2.75 5.65
C VAL A 93 -9.96 -3.12 7.11
N PHE A 94 -9.03 -2.74 7.98
CA PHE A 94 -9.20 -2.82 9.42
C PHE A 94 -9.60 -1.45 9.99
N THR A 95 -10.57 -1.44 10.92
CA THR A 95 -11.02 -0.20 11.55
C THR A 95 -10.41 -0.09 12.95
N THR A 96 -9.89 1.08 13.31
CA THR A 96 -9.32 1.37 14.64
C THR A 96 -10.01 2.56 15.30
N TRP A 97 -9.84 2.68 16.61
CA TRP A 97 -10.37 3.80 17.39
C TRP A 97 -9.62 5.12 17.11
N PRO A 98 -10.31 6.28 17.13
CA PRO A 98 -9.67 7.58 16.90
C PRO A 98 -8.46 7.90 17.80
N PRO A 99 -8.44 7.56 19.11
CA PRO A 99 -7.27 7.82 19.97
C PRO A 99 -5.99 7.11 19.53
N VAL A 100 -6.11 5.99 18.79
CA VAL A 100 -4.96 5.22 18.28
C VAL A 100 -4.24 5.99 17.16
N PHE A 101 -4.93 6.89 16.47
CA PHE A 101 -4.37 7.65 15.35
C PHE A 101 -3.10 8.41 15.70
N LYS A 102 -3.06 9.08 16.87
CA LYS A 102 -1.88 9.85 17.31
C LYS A 102 -0.62 8.98 17.43
N LYS A 103 -0.79 7.70 17.75
CA LYS A 103 0.30 6.73 17.83
C LYS A 103 0.71 6.25 16.44
N LEU A 104 -0.26 5.95 15.57
CA LEU A 104 -0.01 5.50 14.19
C LEU A 104 0.72 6.56 13.36
N THR A 105 0.37 7.85 13.51
CA THR A 105 1.06 8.93 12.79
C THR A 105 2.52 9.09 13.20
N SER A 106 2.87 8.63 14.40
CA SER A 106 4.26 8.58 14.89
C SER A 106 5.01 7.32 14.39
N GLY A 107 4.38 6.50 13.55
CA GLY A 107 4.94 5.27 13.01
C GLY A 107 4.88 4.07 13.95
N ALA A 108 4.03 4.11 14.99
CA ALA A 108 3.83 2.96 15.87
C ALA A 108 3.00 1.86 15.18
N ASP A 109 3.25 0.61 15.56
CA ASP A 109 2.46 -0.52 15.09
C ASP A 109 1.04 -0.53 15.68
N LEU A 110 0.09 -1.06 14.91
CA LEU A 110 -1.27 -1.27 15.38
C LEU A 110 -1.35 -2.60 16.15
N MET A 111 -1.56 -2.51 17.46
CA MET A 111 -1.79 -3.68 18.30
C MET A 111 -3.25 -4.13 18.23
N LEU A 112 -3.48 -5.44 18.42
CA LEU A 112 -4.83 -6.05 18.34
C LEU A 112 -5.90 -5.33 19.20
N PRO A 113 -5.64 -4.86 20.43
CA PRO A 113 -6.64 -4.13 21.22
C PRO A 113 -7.11 -2.81 20.59
N GLY A 114 -6.36 -2.25 19.64
CA GLY A 114 -6.75 -1.06 18.90
C GLY A 114 -7.78 -1.33 17.80
N LEU A 115 -7.94 -2.58 17.38
CA LEU A 115 -8.88 -2.97 16.33
C LEU A 115 -10.32 -2.97 16.84
N ILE A 116 -11.21 -2.43 16.00
CA ILE A 116 -12.65 -2.54 16.17
C ILE A 116 -13.09 -3.81 15.46
N VAL A 117 -13.43 -4.83 16.25
CA VAL A 117 -14.01 -6.08 15.75
C VAL A 117 -15.53 -5.92 15.74
N LYS A 118 -16.17 -6.15 14.58
CA LYS A 118 -17.63 -6.19 14.48
C LYS A 118 -18.09 -7.58 14.91
N GLY A 119 -18.73 -7.69 16.07
CA GLY A 119 -19.27 -8.95 16.60
C GLY A 119 -18.36 -9.62 17.64
N GLU A 120 -18.60 -10.90 17.90
CA GLU A 120 -17.83 -11.69 18.88
C GLU A 120 -16.41 -11.97 18.41
N VAL A 121 -15.43 -11.82 19.31
CA VAL A 121 -14.04 -12.22 19.06
C VAL A 121 -13.97 -13.75 19.06
N ARG A 122 -14.06 -14.35 17.88
CA ARG A 122 -13.85 -15.78 17.65
C ARG A 122 -12.44 -16.01 17.10
N PRO A 123 -11.84 -17.21 17.23
CA PRO A 123 -10.49 -17.49 16.72
C PRO A 123 -10.29 -17.10 15.24
N ASN A 124 -11.36 -17.07 14.43
CA ASN A 124 -11.33 -16.66 13.03
C ASN A 124 -11.97 -15.29 12.76
N PHE A 125 -11.93 -14.35 13.71
CA PHE A 125 -12.58 -13.04 13.57
C PHE A 125 -12.03 -12.20 12.41
N MET A 126 -10.81 -12.51 11.94
CA MET A 126 -10.20 -11.88 10.76
C MET A 126 -10.49 -12.62 9.44
N GLY A 127 -11.41 -13.59 9.44
CA GLY A 127 -11.87 -14.27 8.23
C GLY A 127 -10.77 -15.01 7.46
N GLY A 128 -9.77 -15.57 8.15
CA GLY A 128 -8.65 -16.26 7.52
C GLY A 128 -7.57 -15.33 6.93
N PHE A 129 -7.53 -14.04 7.33
CA PHE A 129 -6.46 -13.13 6.93
C PHE A 129 -5.08 -13.68 7.27
N GLN A 130 -4.22 -13.82 6.26
CA GLN A 130 -2.93 -14.48 6.39
C GLN A 130 -1.83 -13.51 6.86
N LYS A 131 -0.88 -14.04 7.63
CA LYS A 131 0.31 -13.28 8.03
C LYS A 131 1.10 -12.88 6.78
N GLY A 132 1.46 -11.60 6.68
CA GLY A 132 2.23 -11.04 5.56
C GLY A 132 1.38 -10.47 4.43
N THR A 133 0.06 -10.69 4.43
CA THR A 133 -0.84 -10.03 3.49
C THR A 133 -0.93 -8.53 3.79
N PRO A 134 -0.80 -7.64 2.80
CA PRO A 134 -1.03 -6.21 3.00
C PRO A 134 -2.48 -5.90 3.41
N CYS A 135 -2.66 -4.93 4.29
CA CYS A 135 -3.97 -4.41 4.67
C CYS A 135 -3.95 -2.89 4.79
N SER A 136 -5.13 -2.29 4.79
CA SER A 136 -5.31 -0.87 5.08
C SER A 136 -5.95 -0.67 6.46
N VAL A 137 -5.60 0.42 7.12
CA VAL A 137 -6.16 0.80 8.43
C VAL A 137 -6.93 2.10 8.26
N LYS A 138 -8.19 2.11 8.72
CA LYS A 138 -9.04 3.30 8.76
C LYS A 138 -9.48 3.63 10.16
N LEU A 139 -9.81 4.89 10.41
CA LEU A 139 -10.40 5.34 11.67
C LEU A 139 -11.91 5.17 11.65
N LEU A 140 -12.50 4.85 12.80
CA LEU A 140 -13.95 4.94 12.97
C LEU A 140 -14.41 6.37 12.69
N GLY A 141 -15.39 6.53 11.80
CA GLY A 141 -15.96 7.83 11.43
C GLY A 141 -15.24 8.57 10.30
N ASN A 142 -14.11 8.05 9.80
CA ASN A 142 -13.48 8.59 8.60
C ASN A 142 -14.14 7.93 7.37
N LYS A 143 -14.78 8.75 6.52
CA LYS A 143 -15.39 8.31 5.25
C LYS A 143 -14.39 8.47 4.11
#